data_AF-W4SBY5-F1
#
_entry.id   AF-W4SBY5-F1
#
_cell.length_a   1.000
_cell.length_b   1.000
_cell.length_c   1.000
_cell.angle_alpha   90.00
_cell.angle_beta   90.00
_cell.angle_gamma   90.00
#
_symmetry.space_group_name_H-M   'P 1'
#
loop_
_entity.id
_entity.type
_entity.pdbx_description
1 polymer ?
#
loop_
_entity_poly.entity_id
_entity_poly.type
_entity_poly.pdbx_seq_one_letter_code
_entity_poly.pdbx_strand_id
1 'polypeptide(L)'
;MLPANATGLRQPVHVDDLASAALAVVTQPATQQRSYAVGGGEVLAYTQMVERVLAALPRPARLYQVPPGLFGLALTTAQRLGRLRGINAAALQRMRDDLVFDLEPARRDFGYAPRAFRPLPEELGIGE
;
A
#
# COMPACT_ATOMS: atom_id res chain seq x y z
N MET A 1 10.36 -12.00 0.00
CA MET A 1 11.24 -11.59 -1.12
C MET A 1 10.43 -10.79 -2.12
N LEU A 2 11.06 -9.86 -2.83
CA LEU A 2 10.47 -9.09 -3.93
C LEU A 2 11.38 -9.18 -5.17
N PRO A 3 10.84 -9.04 -6.39
CA PRO A 3 11.69 -8.89 -7.57
C PRO A 3 12.40 -7.53 -7.51
N ALA A 4 13.67 -7.48 -7.93
CA ALA A 4 14.51 -6.27 -7.86
C ALA A 4 13.99 -5.09 -8.70
N ASN A 5 13.05 -5.36 -9.63
CA ASN A 5 12.39 -4.33 -10.43
C ASN A 5 11.04 -3.87 -9.82
N ALA A 6 10.72 -4.23 -8.58
CA ALA A 6 9.57 -3.74 -7.83
C ALA A 6 9.80 -2.31 -7.32
N THR A 7 10.03 -1.38 -8.25
CA THR A 7 10.49 -0.01 -7.97
C THR A 7 9.36 0.99 -7.79
N GLY A 8 8.10 0.56 -7.91
CA GLY A 8 6.96 1.47 -7.88
C GLY A 8 6.79 2.17 -6.54
N LEU A 9 6.25 3.39 -6.57
CA LEU A 9 5.90 4.15 -5.39
C LEU A 9 4.55 3.73 -4.79
N ARG A 10 4.40 3.91 -3.48
CA ARG A 10 3.20 3.58 -2.71
C ARG A 10 2.82 4.73 -1.81
N GLN A 11 1.52 4.90 -1.61
CA GLN A 11 0.96 5.90 -0.72
C GLN A 11 -0.05 5.25 0.26
N PRO A 12 0.42 4.37 1.16
CA PRO A 12 -0.44 3.56 2.02
C PRO A 12 -1.23 4.44 3.00
N VAL A 13 -2.53 4.21 3.10
CA VAL A 13 -3.47 4.99 3.94
C VAL A 13 -3.98 4.14 5.10
N HIS A 14 -4.10 4.74 6.29
CA HIS A 14 -4.69 4.09 7.44
C HIS A 14 -6.22 4.07 7.33
N VAL A 15 -6.87 2.99 7.76
CA VAL A 15 -8.34 2.84 7.65
C VAL A 15 -9.09 3.94 8.40
N ASP A 16 -8.62 4.35 9.58
CA ASP A 16 -9.24 5.44 10.35
C ASP A 16 -9.15 6.80 9.65
N ASP A 17 -8.10 7.04 8.86
CA ASP A 17 -7.99 8.28 8.10
C ASP A 17 -9.01 8.31 6.95
N LEU A 18 -9.27 7.14 6.34
CA LEU A 18 -10.35 6.99 5.35
C LEU A 18 -11.74 7.16 5.99
N ALA A 19 -11.96 6.58 7.17
CA ALA A 19 -13.21 6.74 7.90
C ALA A 19 -13.45 8.21 8.29
N SER A 20 -12.40 8.88 8.78
CA SER A 20 -12.44 10.31 9.12
C SER A 20 -12.70 11.17 7.89
N ALA A 21 -12.06 10.86 6.75
CA ALA A 21 -12.33 11.56 5.49
C ALA A 21 -13.77 11.38 5.03
N ALA A 22 -14.31 10.16 5.10
CA ALA A 22 -15.70 9.88 4.75
C ALA A 22 -16.69 10.67 5.63
N LEU A 23 -16.42 10.77 6.93
CA LEU A 23 -17.23 11.58 7.86
C LEU A 23 -17.11 13.09 7.58
N ALA A 24 -15.91 13.57 7.28
CA ALA A 24 -15.64 14.99 7.04
C ALA A 24 -16.41 15.56 5.85
N VAL A 25 -16.70 14.74 4.83
CA VAL A 25 -17.39 15.19 3.61
C VAL A 25 -18.92 15.16 3.70
N VAL A 26 -19.51 14.48 4.70
CA VAL A 26 -20.98 14.31 4.81
C VAL A 26 -21.70 15.65 4.88
N THR A 27 -21.12 16.62 5.58
CA THR A 27 -21.72 17.93 5.82
C THR A 27 -21.09 19.05 4.99
N GLN A 28 -20.25 18.71 4.00
CA GLN A 28 -19.49 19.67 3.22
C GLN A 28 -20.08 19.87 1.81
N PRO A 29 -20.77 20.99 1.52
CA PRO A 29 -21.37 21.20 0.21
C PRO A 29 -20.33 21.26 -0.92
N ALA A 30 -19.13 21.75 -0.63
CA ALA A 30 -18.04 21.86 -1.59
C ALA A 30 -17.59 20.51 -2.18
N THR A 31 -17.90 19.39 -1.51
CA THR A 31 -17.49 18.03 -1.92
C THR A 31 -18.60 17.26 -2.64
N GLN A 32 -19.79 17.82 -2.77
CA GLN A 32 -20.91 17.15 -3.45
C GLN A 32 -20.64 16.95 -4.94
N GLN A 33 -20.99 15.76 -5.45
CA GLN A 33 -20.79 15.35 -6.85
C GLN A 33 -19.32 15.45 -7.33
N ARG A 34 -18.36 15.34 -6.41
CA ARG A 34 -16.93 15.32 -6.71
C ARG A 34 -16.30 13.99 -6.33
N SER A 35 -15.21 13.66 -7.00
CA SER A 35 -14.38 12.49 -6.73
C SER A 35 -13.01 12.96 -6.26
N TYR A 36 -12.53 12.35 -5.18
CA TYR A 36 -11.25 12.69 -4.56
C TYR A 36 -10.36 11.46 -4.45
N ALA A 37 -9.07 11.64 -4.69
CA ALA A 37 -8.09 10.66 -4.25
C ALA A 37 -7.85 10.83 -2.75
N VAL A 38 -7.79 9.70 -2.04
CA VAL A 38 -7.59 9.63 -0.58
C VAL A 38 -6.46 8.64 -0.25
N GLY A 39 -5.24 9.00 -0.67
CA GLY A 39 -4.00 8.29 -0.33
C GLY A 39 -3.50 8.65 1.07
N GLY A 40 -2.47 7.95 1.54
CA GLY A 40 -1.83 8.23 2.83
C GLY A 40 -0.92 9.45 2.86
N GLY A 41 -0.45 9.80 4.06
CA GLY A 41 0.35 11.00 4.31
C GLY A 41 1.82 10.91 3.88
N GLU A 42 2.26 9.76 3.37
CA GLU A 42 3.65 9.53 2.98
C GLU A 42 3.71 8.73 1.67
N VAL A 43 4.54 9.19 0.74
CA VAL A 43 4.90 8.45 -0.48
C VAL A 43 6.22 7.72 -0.23
N LEU A 44 6.25 6.43 -0.55
CA LEU A 44 7.37 5.53 -0.26
C LEU A 44 7.71 4.67 -1.47
N ALA A 45 8.99 4.28 -1.59
CA ALA A 45 9.32 3.16 -2.44
C ALA A 45 8.64 1.88 -1.91
N TYR A 46 8.17 1.00 -2.81
CA TYR A 46 7.49 -0.22 -2.38
C TYR A 46 8.37 -1.11 -1.48
N THR A 47 9.67 -1.15 -1.72
CA THR A 47 10.64 -1.84 -0.85
C THR A 47 10.66 -1.28 0.58
N GLN A 48 10.71 0.04 0.74
CA GLN A 48 10.69 0.71 2.04
C GLN A 48 9.38 0.45 2.79
N MET A 49 8.24 0.46 2.09
CA MET A 49 6.95 0.12 2.67
C MET A 49 6.96 -1.31 3.23
N VAL A 50 7.45 -2.28 2.44
CA VAL A 50 7.53 -3.69 2.87
C VAL A 50 8.52 -3.86 4.02
N GLU A 51 9.67 -3.19 4.00
CA GLU A 51 10.64 -3.24 5.11
C GLU A 51 10.02 -2.75 6.42
N ARG A 52 9.26 -1.65 6.40
CA ARG A 52 8.57 -1.15 7.60
C ARG A 52 7.50 -2.13 8.11
N VAL A 53 6.75 -2.78 7.21
CA VAL A 53 5.81 -3.84 7.60
C VAL A 53 6.55 -5.01 8.24
N LEU A 54 7.63 -5.49 7.63
CA LEU A 54 8.41 -6.61 8.17
C LEU A 54 9.05 -6.28 9.51
N ALA A 55 9.43 -5.02 9.74
CA ALA A 55 9.98 -4.55 11.02
C ALA A 55 8.91 -4.47 12.12
N ALA A 56 7.65 -4.22 11.76
CA ALA A 56 6.52 -4.18 12.69
C ALA A 56 5.98 -5.57 13.07
N LEU A 57 6.46 -6.65 12.44
CA LEU A 57 6.05 -8.00 12.80
C LEU A 57 6.58 -8.41 14.19
N PRO A 58 5.85 -9.24 14.97
CA PRO A 58 6.32 -9.75 16.26
C PRO A 58 7.69 -10.46 16.18
N ARG A 59 7.96 -11.10 15.04
CA ARG A 59 9.29 -11.59 14.66
C ARG A 59 9.75 -10.85 13.41
N PRO A 60 10.61 -9.82 13.56
CA PRO A 60 11.09 -9.03 12.43
C PRO A 60 11.76 -9.90 11.37
N ALA A 61 11.42 -9.65 10.11
CA ALA A 61 11.97 -10.38 8.97
C ALA A 61 12.76 -9.45 8.05
N ARG A 62 13.68 -10.02 7.28
CA ARG A 62 14.48 -9.27 6.30
C ARG A 62 13.86 -9.36 4.91
N LEU A 63 13.83 -8.23 4.22
CA LEU A 63 13.47 -8.19 2.81
C LEU A 63 14.66 -8.65 1.95
N TYR A 64 14.43 -9.64 1.10
CA TYR A 64 15.38 -10.05 0.06
C TYR A 64 14.86 -9.62 -1.30
N GLN A 65 15.69 -8.93 -2.08
CA GLN A 65 15.43 -8.62 -3.47
C GLN A 65 16.11 -9.66 -4.36
N VAL A 66 15.39 -10.15 -5.37
CA VAL A 66 15.89 -11.21 -6.28
C VAL A 66 15.74 -10.80 -7.74
N PRO A 67 16.56 -11.33 -8.66
CA PRO A 67 16.36 -11.13 -10.10
C PRO A 67 14.91 -11.45 -10.54
N PRO A 68 14.27 -10.60 -11.38
CA PRO A 68 12.86 -10.78 -11.76
C PRO A 68 12.55 -12.16 -12.38
N GLY A 69 13.46 -12.72 -13.17
CA GLY A 69 13.32 -14.06 -13.73
C GLY A 69 13.23 -15.16 -12.67
N LEU A 70 14.07 -15.09 -11.63
CA LEU A 70 14.03 -16.03 -10.51
C LEU A 70 12.74 -15.88 -9.69
N PHE A 71 12.29 -14.65 -9.48
CA PHE A 71 11.01 -14.40 -8.81
C PHE A 71 9.84 -15.01 -9.59
N GLY A 72 9.81 -14.81 -10.92
CA GLY A 72 8.79 -15.39 -11.79
C GLY A 72 8.77 -16.93 -11.75
N LEU A 73 9.95 -17.57 -11.79
CA LEU A 73 10.06 -19.02 -11.66
C LEU A 73 9.58 -19.52 -10.28
N ALA A 74 9.94 -18.84 -9.20
CA ALA A 74 9.47 -19.19 -7.86
C ALA A 74 7.94 -19.05 -7.74
N LEU A 75 7.38 -17.97 -8.29
CA LEU A 75 5.94 -17.71 -8.27
C LEU A 75 5.15 -18.74 -9.07
N THR A 76 5.57 -19.04 -10.30
CA THR A 76 4.92 -20.04 -11.15
C THR A 76 4.96 -21.44 -10.53
N THR A 77 6.09 -21.81 -9.89
CA THR A 77 6.21 -23.06 -9.14
C THR A 77 5.24 -23.10 -7.95
N ALA A 78 5.16 -22.02 -7.17
CA ALA A 78 4.22 -21.92 -6.05
C ALA A 78 2.75 -22.05 -6.50
N GLN A 79 2.38 -21.44 -7.63
CA GLN A 79 1.05 -21.54 -8.22
C GLN A 79 0.69 -22.95 -8.66
N ARG A 80 1.63 -23.68 -9.26
CA ARG A 80 1.47 -25.10 -9.61
C ARG A 80 1.23 -25.97 -8.37
N LEU A 81 1.84 -25.60 -7.24
CA LEU A 81 1.62 -26.24 -5.93
C LEU A 81 0.35 -25.75 -5.20
N GLY A 82 -0.51 -24.96 -5.87
CA GLY A 82 -1.77 -24.47 -5.31
C GLY A 82 -1.64 -23.27 -4.37
N ARG A 83 -0.44 -22.68 -4.22
CA ARG A 83 -0.20 -21.50 -3.38
C ARG A 83 -0.16 -20.21 -4.21
N LEU A 84 -0.38 -19.05 -3.59
CA LEU A 84 -0.20 -17.73 -4.22
C LEU A 84 -0.95 -17.51 -5.54
N ARG A 85 -2.09 -18.20 -5.75
CA ARG A 85 -2.90 -18.09 -6.97
C ARG A 85 -3.43 -16.68 -7.25
N GLY A 86 -3.52 -15.83 -6.23
CA GLY A 86 -3.95 -14.43 -6.36
C GLY A 86 -2.91 -13.47 -6.92
N ILE A 87 -1.64 -13.86 -7.03
CA ILE A 87 -0.57 -13.01 -7.58
C ILE A 87 -0.42 -13.33 -9.07
N ASN A 88 -1.08 -12.58 -9.93
CA ASN A 88 -1.03 -12.74 -11.38
C ASN A 88 -0.06 -11.74 -12.05
N ALA A 89 0.03 -11.77 -13.38
CA ALA A 89 0.86 -10.83 -14.14
C ALA A 89 0.50 -9.36 -13.88
N ALA A 90 -0.78 -9.04 -13.71
CA ALA A 90 -1.21 -7.68 -13.37
C ALA A 90 -0.74 -7.26 -11.96
N ALA A 91 -0.75 -8.17 -10.98
CA ALA A 91 -0.16 -7.91 -9.67
C ALA A 91 1.34 -7.61 -9.76
N LEU A 92 2.09 -8.37 -10.59
CA LEU A 92 3.51 -8.12 -10.84
C LEU A 92 3.75 -6.76 -11.53
N GLN A 93 2.93 -6.40 -12.51
CA GLN A 93 3.03 -5.08 -13.17
C GLN A 93 2.80 -3.97 -12.15
N ARG A 94 1.73 -4.07 -11.35
CA ARG A 94 1.44 -3.12 -10.28
C ARG A 94 2.59 -2.94 -9.30
N MET A 95 3.45 -3.96 -9.07
CA MET A 95 4.65 -3.82 -8.22
C MET A 95 5.64 -2.77 -8.73
N ARG A 96 5.64 -2.48 -10.03
CA ARG A 96 6.54 -1.54 -10.70
C ARG A 96 5.90 -0.18 -10.94
N ASP A 97 4.58 -0.13 -10.98
CA ASP A 97 3.83 1.10 -11.25
C ASP A 97 3.77 1.98 -10.00
N ASP A 98 3.86 3.29 -10.21
CA ASP A 98 3.65 4.28 -9.16
C ASP A 98 2.17 4.38 -8.84
N LEU A 99 1.83 4.10 -7.57
CA LEU A 99 0.47 4.17 -7.04
C LEU A 99 0.40 5.34 -6.05
N VAL A 100 0.59 6.53 -6.60
CA VAL A 100 0.59 7.81 -5.89
C VAL A 100 -0.47 8.71 -6.49
N PHE A 101 -1.14 9.47 -5.64
CA PHE A 101 -2.27 10.29 -6.04
C PHE A 101 -2.15 11.72 -5.53
N ASP A 102 -2.75 12.65 -6.26
CA ASP A 102 -2.84 14.04 -5.84
C ASP A 102 -3.90 14.20 -4.74
N LEU A 103 -3.45 14.60 -3.56
CA LEU A 103 -4.31 14.81 -2.39
C LEU A 103 -4.70 16.28 -2.21
N GLU A 104 -4.21 17.21 -3.03
CA GLU A 104 -4.49 18.64 -2.89
C GLU A 104 -5.98 19.00 -2.98
N PRO A 105 -6.78 18.39 -3.88
CA PRO A 105 -8.22 18.63 -3.90
C PRO A 105 -8.90 18.26 -2.58
N ALA A 106 -8.50 17.15 -1.96
CA ALA A 106 -9.05 16.68 -0.69
C ALA A 106 -8.60 17.57 0.49
N ARG A 107 -7.31 17.96 0.50
CA ARG A 107 -6.74 18.89 1.49
C ARG A 107 -7.48 20.22 1.48
N ARG A 108 -7.70 20.79 0.29
CA ARG A 108 -8.36 22.08 0.13
C ARG A 108 -9.84 22.04 0.49
N ASP A 109 -10.56 21.03 0.00
CA ASP A 109 -12.04 21.06 0.06
C ASP A 109 -12.60 20.57 1.41
N PHE A 110 -11.88 19.69 2.13
CA PHE A 110 -12.33 19.17 3.43
C PHE A 110 -11.21 18.94 4.46
N GLY A 111 -10.03 19.53 4.26
CA GLY A 111 -8.96 19.49 5.26
C GLY A 111 -8.29 18.12 5.41
N TYR A 112 -8.30 17.27 4.37
CA TYR A 112 -7.74 15.93 4.43
C TYR A 112 -6.26 15.93 4.83
N ALA A 113 -5.93 15.35 5.98
CA ALA A 113 -4.58 15.32 6.53
C ALA A 113 -4.23 13.91 7.07
N PRO A 114 -4.01 12.92 6.18
CA PRO A 114 -3.71 11.56 6.58
C PRO A 114 -2.35 11.45 7.27
N ARG A 115 -2.23 10.46 8.17
CA ARG A 115 -0.98 10.20 8.91
C ARG A 115 0.09 9.58 8.02
N ALA A 116 1.34 9.71 8.45
CA ALA A 116 2.48 9.04 7.81
C ALA A 116 2.44 7.52 8.05
N PHE A 117 3.12 6.74 7.20
CA PHE A 117 3.06 5.29 7.27
C PHE A 117 3.99 4.75 8.37
N ARG A 118 3.40 4.39 9.51
CA ARG A 118 4.05 3.82 10.68
C ARG A 118 3.23 2.61 11.18
N PRO A 119 3.33 1.45 10.50
CA PRO A 119 2.49 0.31 10.84
C PRO A 119 2.83 -0.22 12.24
N LEU A 120 1.80 -0.56 13.01
CA LEU A 120 1.91 -1.27 14.28
C LEU A 120 1.49 -2.75 14.11
N PRO A 121 1.99 -3.67 14.96
CA PRO A 121 1.63 -5.09 14.87
C PRO A 121 0.11 -5.34 14.91
N GLU A 122 -0.61 -4.61 15.77
CA GLU A 122 -2.07 -4.68 15.97
C GLU A 122 -2.83 -4.33 14.68
N GLU A 123 -2.36 -3.31 13.97
CA GLU A 123 -2.97 -2.82 12.71
C GLU A 123 -2.77 -3.79 11.54
N LEU A 124 -1.80 -4.71 11.64
CA LEU A 124 -1.53 -5.72 10.62
C LEU A 124 -2.45 -6.95 10.75
N GLY A 125 -3.29 -7.01 11.80
CA GLY A 125 -4.14 -8.18 12.08
C GLY A 125 -3.33 -9.40 12.53
N ILE A 126 -2.14 -9.18 13.09
CA ILE A 126 -1.21 -10.22 13.55
C ILE A 126 -1.04 -10.04 15.06
N GLY A 127 -2.05 -10.44 15.84
CA GLY A 127 -2.06 -10.22 17.28
C GLY A 127 -3.24 -10.77 18.08
N GLU A 128 -4.14 -11.55 17.46
CA GLU A 128 -5.20 -12.31 18.16
C GLU A 128 -4.90 -13.81 18.10
#